data_AF-A0A150V1X5-F1
#
_entry.id   AF-A0A150V1X5-F1
#
_cell.length_a   1.000
_cell.length_b   1.000
_cell.length_c   1.000
_cell.angle_alpha   90.00
_cell.angle_beta   90.00
_cell.angle_gamma   90.00
#
_symmetry.space_group_name_H-M   'P 1'
#
loop_
_entity.id
_entity.type
_entity.pdbx_description
1 polymer ?
#
loop_
_entity_poly.entity_id
_entity_poly.type
_entity_poly.pdbx_seq_one_letter_code
_entity_poly.pdbx_strand_id
1 'polypeptide(L)'
;MVGKRELYRSSSNSAQTYQGVHRVQSLRPTLSRDLESGLHSGANGSTNWRDQPRPKLWRFKDAANTALEDKRREELKKALLHGINRDQLEKFRKSDEELKAIKNKKLRQFYEEQNERLTDWLEVDAIVMAVADDVLESMDPDPDHDGEMERTGGLQAVHGNIIELLPDEEREKRQRAARRAKLAINVNVVANIALLTGKIIAAFSSGSLSLIASLVDSALDLLCTLIVWTTNRLVQWRLHALKKRFPVGRRRLEPLGILVFSIIMVISFLQILQESVEKIIPLHGQVEQLPPIAVGALLATIIVKGVIWFGCIPIKTTQVQALAQDCKTDVIFNTLSLLFPFIGAKANVWWLDPVGAGLLSLFIIYDWGETTFENIIRLSGQAASPRLTQKLLYLGYRFSPVVEGFKNVVAYHTGDGIWVEYDILMSGETRLHRSHDVAETLQYCCECLDEVDRAFVTTDYAAVGPSGHVQDAENI
;
A
#
# COMPACT_ATOMS: atom_id res chain seq x y z
N MET A 1 52.31 -0.56 -19.37
CA MET A 1 51.67 0.44 -20.25
C MET A 1 50.37 0.85 -19.56
N VAL A 2 50.36 1.81 -18.64
CA VAL A 2 50.37 3.30 -18.77
C VAL A 2 49.11 3.87 -19.45
N GLY A 3 48.43 4.75 -18.69
CA GLY A 3 47.43 5.75 -19.11
C GLY A 3 46.20 5.74 -18.18
N LYS A 4 46.12 6.41 -17.02
CA LYS A 4 46.25 7.83 -16.59
C LYS A 4 45.27 8.83 -17.26
N ARG A 5 44.36 9.35 -16.40
CA ARG A 5 43.75 10.71 -16.34
C ARG A 5 42.67 11.04 -17.40
N GLU A 6 41.58 11.78 -17.13
CA GLU A 6 41.41 12.97 -16.28
C GLU A 6 40.06 13.06 -15.53
N LEU A 7 40.13 13.77 -14.41
CA LEU A 7 39.03 14.33 -13.63
C LEU A 7 38.65 15.69 -14.22
N TYR A 8 37.35 16.02 -14.29
CA TYR A 8 36.91 17.40 -14.28
C TYR A 8 35.99 17.65 -13.08
N ARG A 9 36.41 18.62 -12.27
CA ARG A 9 35.75 19.17 -11.09
C ARG A 9 35.29 20.56 -11.49
N SER A 10 34.04 20.93 -11.21
CA SER A 10 33.66 22.34 -11.00
C SER A 10 32.54 22.42 -9.99
N SER A 11 32.90 22.87 -8.78
CA SER A 11 32.09 23.62 -7.82
C SER A 11 31.55 24.91 -8.50
N SER A 12 30.55 25.67 -8.03
CA SER A 12 29.98 25.96 -6.71
C SER A 12 28.76 26.89 -6.89
N ASN A 13 27.86 26.86 -5.89
CA ASN A 13 27.00 27.94 -5.41
C ASN A 13 25.82 28.42 -6.27
N SER A 14 24.61 28.15 -5.78
CA SER A 14 23.80 29.21 -5.14
C SER A 14 22.61 28.59 -4.39
N ALA A 15 22.50 28.94 -3.12
CA ALA A 15 21.32 28.73 -2.33
C ALA A 15 20.23 29.70 -2.80
N GLN A 16 19.00 29.24 -2.97
CA GLN A 16 17.82 30.09 -2.82
C GLN A 16 16.62 29.26 -2.37
N THR A 17 16.27 29.51 -1.11
CA THR A 17 14.99 29.24 -0.46
C THR A 17 13.85 29.81 -1.30
N TYR A 18 12.84 28.98 -1.62
CA TYR A 18 11.50 29.47 -1.94
C TYR A 18 10.46 28.66 -1.17
N GLN A 19 10.00 29.25 -0.07
CA GLN A 19 8.65 29.05 0.42
C GLN A 19 7.70 29.70 -0.58
N GLY A 20 6.73 28.94 -1.09
CA GLY A 20 5.69 29.43 -1.99
C GLY A 20 4.43 28.62 -1.82
N VAL A 21 3.57 29.07 -0.92
CA VAL A 21 2.19 28.60 -0.76
C VAL A 21 1.44 28.90 -2.06
N HIS A 22 1.04 27.88 -2.82
CA HIS A 22 0.07 28.05 -3.89
C HIS A 22 -1.13 27.11 -3.69
N ARG A 23 -2.21 27.77 -3.28
CA ARG A 23 -3.61 27.36 -3.35
C ARG A 23 -3.93 27.04 -4.81
N VAL A 24 -4.16 25.77 -5.14
CA VAL A 24 -4.63 25.38 -6.47
C VAL A 24 -6.12 25.70 -6.54
N GLN A 25 -6.45 26.80 -7.22
CA GLN A 25 -7.81 27.09 -7.68
C GLN A 25 -8.16 26.10 -8.78
N SER A 26 -9.37 25.56 -8.67
CA SER A 26 -10.05 24.74 -9.66
C SER A 26 -10.09 25.45 -11.02
N LEU A 27 -9.30 24.97 -11.98
CA LEU A 27 -9.42 25.32 -13.38
C LEU A 27 -9.92 24.10 -14.13
N ARG A 28 -11.25 24.00 -14.26
CA ARG A 28 -11.86 23.30 -15.39
C ARG A 28 -11.67 24.21 -16.61
N PRO A 29 -10.94 23.82 -17.66
CA PRO A 29 -11.03 24.53 -18.92
C PRO A 29 -12.36 24.14 -19.56
N THR A 30 -13.31 25.07 -19.56
CA THR A 30 -14.47 25.01 -20.45
C THR A 30 -13.96 25.40 -21.85
N LEU A 31 -13.41 24.41 -22.57
CA LEU A 31 -13.15 24.55 -23.99
C LEU A 31 -14.49 24.42 -24.73
N SER A 32 -15.09 25.57 -25.00
CA SER A 32 -16.07 25.72 -26.08
C SER A 32 -15.34 25.36 -27.38
N ARG A 33 -15.66 24.19 -27.93
CA ARG A 33 -15.23 23.75 -29.25
C ARG A 33 -15.95 24.61 -30.30
N ASP A 34 -15.29 25.66 -30.78
CA ASP A 34 -15.59 26.21 -32.10
C ASP A 34 -14.74 25.46 -33.14
N LEU A 35 -15.41 24.60 -33.90
CA LEU A 35 -14.83 23.78 -34.98
C LEU A 35 -14.68 24.54 -36.31
N GLU A 36 -14.79 25.87 -36.31
CA GLU A 36 -14.72 26.68 -37.52
C GLU A 36 -13.86 27.95 -37.30
N SER A 37 -12.55 27.80 -37.24
CA SER A 37 -11.61 28.78 -37.83
C SER A 37 -10.17 28.37 -37.54
N GLY A 38 -9.49 27.84 -38.55
CA GLY A 38 -8.03 27.73 -38.50
C GLY A 38 -7.41 29.10 -38.69
N LEU A 39 -6.89 29.71 -37.62
CA LEU A 39 -5.90 30.78 -37.64
C LEU A 39 -5.35 31.00 -36.22
N HIS A 40 -4.16 30.47 -35.94
CA HIS A 40 -3.37 30.89 -34.78
C HIS A 40 -2.57 32.16 -35.13
N SER A 41 -2.73 33.20 -34.30
CA SER A 41 -1.79 34.30 -34.20
C SER A 41 -1.28 34.35 -32.77
N GLY A 42 0.01 34.03 -32.61
CA GLY A 42 0.75 34.12 -31.35
C GLY A 42 2.22 34.32 -31.69
N ALA A 43 2.66 35.57 -31.65
CA ALA A 43 4.00 35.99 -32.02
C ALA A 43 5.04 35.58 -30.95
N ASN A 44 6.06 34.83 -31.36
CA ASN A 44 7.44 35.10 -30.97
C ASN A 44 8.41 34.36 -31.91
N GLY A 45 9.39 35.12 -32.43
CA GLY A 45 10.24 34.69 -33.54
C GLY A 45 11.17 33.54 -33.23
N SER A 46 11.04 32.47 -34.01
CA SER A 46 12.16 31.79 -34.65
C SER A 46 11.66 31.24 -35.98
N THR A 47 12.33 31.57 -37.07
CA THR A 47 12.02 31.09 -38.42
C THR A 47 12.27 29.59 -38.52
N ASN A 48 11.21 28.79 -38.33
CA ASN A 48 11.21 27.37 -38.62
C ASN A 48 10.78 27.15 -40.07
N TRP A 49 11.63 26.51 -40.88
CA TRP A 49 11.34 26.05 -42.24
C TRP A 49 10.33 24.89 -42.30
N ARG A 50 9.38 24.81 -41.36
CA ARG A 50 8.41 23.71 -41.23
C ARG A 50 6.94 24.13 -41.25
N ASP A 51 6.60 25.42 -41.31
CA ASP A 51 5.20 25.88 -41.40
C ASP A 51 4.71 26.01 -42.86
N GLN A 52 4.89 24.98 -43.68
CA GLN A 52 4.09 24.87 -44.90
C GLN A 52 2.75 24.20 -44.55
N PRO A 53 1.59 24.85 -44.75
CA PRO A 53 0.31 24.22 -44.48
C PRO A 53 0.20 22.97 -45.37
N ARG A 54 0.04 21.82 -44.72
CA ARG A 54 -0.04 20.53 -45.39
C ARG A 54 -1.06 20.57 -46.52
N PRO A 55 -0.81 19.86 -47.65
CA PRO A 55 -1.74 19.87 -48.77
C PRO A 55 -3.13 19.41 -48.32
N LYS A 56 -4.19 20.01 -48.85
CA LYS A 56 -5.59 19.79 -48.41
C LYS A 56 -5.99 18.31 -48.34
N LEU A 57 -5.45 17.48 -49.22
CA LEU A 57 -5.71 16.04 -49.27
C LEU A 57 -5.20 15.30 -48.01
N TRP A 58 -4.03 15.69 -47.50
CA TRP A 58 -3.43 15.13 -46.29
C TRP A 58 -4.23 15.55 -45.06
N ARG A 59 -4.56 16.84 -44.94
CA ARG A 59 -5.44 17.33 -43.85
C ARG A 59 -6.81 16.64 -43.83
N PHE A 60 -7.37 16.31 -44.99
CA PHE A 60 -8.64 15.60 -45.09
C PHE A 60 -8.51 14.13 -44.67
N LYS A 61 -7.40 13.47 -45.04
CA LYS A 61 -7.08 12.09 -44.64
C LYS A 61 -6.82 12.01 -43.14
N ASP A 62 -6.08 12.96 -42.58
CA ASP A 62 -5.77 13.05 -41.14
C ASP A 62 -7.05 13.31 -40.34
N ALA A 63 -7.90 14.23 -40.80
CA ALA A 63 -9.22 14.48 -40.20
C ALA A 63 -10.15 13.24 -40.29
N ALA A 64 -10.12 12.49 -41.39
CA ALA A 64 -10.93 11.28 -41.55
C ALA A 64 -10.43 10.13 -40.65
N ASN A 65 -9.11 9.93 -40.55
CA ASN A 65 -8.51 8.96 -39.65
C ASN A 65 -8.81 9.31 -38.19
N THR A 66 -8.72 10.59 -37.84
CA THR A 66 -9.07 11.11 -36.51
C THR A 66 -10.53 10.86 -36.16
N ALA A 67 -11.45 11.17 -37.07
CA ALA A 67 -12.87 10.93 -36.84
C ALA A 67 -13.21 9.43 -36.68
N LEU A 68 -12.51 8.55 -37.40
CA LEU A 68 -12.66 7.10 -37.24
C LEU A 68 -12.14 6.63 -35.87
N GLU A 69 -11.03 7.18 -35.40
CA GLU A 69 -10.46 6.91 -34.09
C GLU A 69 -11.33 7.38 -32.95
N ASP A 70 -11.80 8.62 -33.00
CA ASP A 70 -12.71 9.18 -32.01
C ASP A 70 -13.99 8.35 -31.92
N LYS A 71 -14.53 7.93 -33.07
CA LYS A 71 -15.70 7.05 -33.10
C LYS A 71 -15.42 5.71 -32.41
N ARG A 72 -14.26 5.09 -32.64
CA ARG A 72 -13.90 3.82 -31.96
C ARG A 72 -13.78 3.99 -30.45
N ARG A 73 -13.19 5.10 -29.99
CA ARG A 73 -13.06 5.42 -28.56
C ARG A 73 -14.43 5.60 -27.92
N GLU A 74 -15.30 6.38 -28.56
CA GLU A 74 -16.67 6.58 -28.09
C GLU A 74 -17.48 5.27 -28.06
N GLU A 75 -17.30 4.39 -29.05
CA GLU A 75 -17.91 3.06 -29.05
C GLU A 75 -17.42 2.22 -27.86
N LEU A 76 -16.11 2.20 -27.60
CA LEU A 76 -15.54 1.46 -26.47
C LEU A 76 -16.01 2.03 -25.14
N LYS A 77 -15.94 3.35 -24.97
CA LYS A 77 -16.42 4.07 -23.79
C LYS A 77 -17.88 3.77 -23.52
N LYS A 78 -18.74 3.86 -24.54
CA LYS A 78 -20.17 3.54 -24.41
C LYS A 78 -20.38 2.07 -24.01
N ALA A 79 -19.56 1.15 -24.53
CA ALA A 79 -19.62 -0.26 -24.16
C ALA A 79 -19.17 -0.51 -22.70
N LEU A 80 -18.12 0.17 -22.22
CA LEU A 80 -17.64 0.06 -20.83
C LEU A 80 -18.61 0.69 -19.83
N LEU A 81 -19.24 1.80 -20.19
CA LEU A 81 -20.24 2.48 -19.36
C LEU A 81 -21.61 1.80 -19.41
N HIS A 82 -21.80 0.84 -20.30
CA HIS A 82 -23.07 0.14 -20.45
C HIS A 82 -23.42 -0.65 -19.18
N GLY A 83 -24.59 -0.38 -18.61
CA GLY A 83 -25.09 -1.10 -17.44
C GLY A 83 -24.46 -0.67 -16.11
N ILE A 84 -23.72 0.45 -16.07
CA ILE A 84 -23.32 1.09 -14.82
C ILE A 84 -24.49 1.95 -14.32
N ASN A 85 -25.10 1.55 -13.19
CA ASN A 85 -26.17 2.31 -12.54
C ASN A 85 -25.96 2.30 -11.02
N ARG A 86 -25.29 3.36 -10.52
CA ARG A 86 -24.90 3.48 -9.10
C ARG A 86 -26.12 3.49 -8.18
N ASP A 87 -27.20 4.15 -8.59
CA ASP A 87 -28.41 4.32 -7.78
C ASP A 87 -29.19 3.01 -7.61
N GLN A 88 -29.01 2.04 -8.51
CA GLN A 88 -29.68 0.73 -8.38
C GLN A 88 -29.02 -0.15 -7.32
N LEU A 89 -27.70 -0.10 -7.19
CA LEU A 89 -26.96 -0.91 -6.21
C LEU A 89 -27.17 -0.41 -4.77
N GLU A 90 -27.22 0.91 -4.58
CA GLU A 90 -27.45 1.53 -3.27
C GLU A 90 -28.81 1.16 -2.66
N LYS A 91 -29.82 0.82 -3.47
CA LYS A 91 -31.14 0.37 -2.96
C LYS A 91 -31.07 -0.91 -2.13
N PHE A 92 -30.06 -1.74 -2.34
CA PHE A 92 -29.89 -2.98 -1.60
C PHE A 92 -29.12 -2.78 -0.28
N ARG A 93 -28.51 -1.60 -0.07
CA ARG A 93 -27.69 -1.29 1.10
C ARG A 93 -28.55 -1.16 2.35
N LYS A 94 -28.08 -1.74 3.45
CA LYS A 94 -28.65 -1.53 4.78
C LYS A 94 -27.95 -0.38 5.50
N SER A 95 -28.70 0.50 6.13
CA SER A 95 -28.08 1.59 6.91
C SER A 95 -27.44 1.05 8.19
N ASP A 96 -26.49 1.79 8.76
CA ASP A 96 -25.84 1.40 10.03
C ASP A 96 -26.86 1.27 11.19
N GLU A 97 -27.94 2.04 11.15
CA GLU A 97 -29.03 1.96 12.12
C GLU A 97 -29.84 0.67 11.95
N GLU A 98 -30.15 0.30 10.70
CA GLU A 98 -30.83 -0.96 10.39
C GLU A 98 -29.97 -2.17 10.79
N LEU A 99 -28.66 -2.15 10.51
CA LEU A 99 -27.74 -3.21 10.92
C LEU A 99 -27.71 -3.39 12.44
N LYS A 100 -27.66 -2.29 13.19
CA LYS A 100 -27.70 -2.31 14.67
C LYS A 100 -29.04 -2.85 15.19
N ALA A 101 -30.15 -2.57 14.49
CA ALA A 101 -31.48 -3.06 14.85
C ALA A 101 -31.64 -4.58 14.64
N ILE A 102 -30.88 -5.20 13.73
CA ILE A 102 -30.93 -6.65 13.49
C ILE A 102 -30.37 -7.41 14.70
N LYS A 103 -31.22 -8.09 15.47
CA LYS A 103 -30.81 -8.84 16.67
C LYS A 103 -30.04 -10.13 16.36
N ASN A 104 -30.28 -10.76 15.21
CA ASN A 104 -29.62 -12.01 14.83
C ASN A 104 -28.22 -11.74 14.28
N LYS A 105 -27.19 -12.23 14.98
CA LYS A 105 -25.77 -12.03 14.60
C LYS A 105 -25.45 -12.55 13.19
N LYS A 106 -25.95 -13.73 12.81
CA LYS A 106 -25.67 -14.31 11.48
C LYS A 106 -26.30 -13.48 10.36
N LEU A 107 -27.53 -13.01 10.58
CA LEU A 107 -28.24 -12.18 9.60
C LEU A 107 -27.58 -10.80 9.49
N ARG A 108 -27.15 -10.22 10.61
CA ARG A 108 -26.41 -8.95 10.62
C ARG A 108 -25.11 -9.07 9.83
N GLN A 109 -24.33 -10.11 10.11
CA GLN A 109 -23.07 -10.38 9.40
C GLN A 109 -23.30 -10.54 7.89
N PHE A 110 -24.36 -11.24 7.47
CA PHE A 110 -24.71 -11.36 6.05
C PHE A 110 -24.93 -10.00 5.37
N TYR A 111 -25.68 -9.08 6.01
CA TYR A 111 -25.92 -7.74 5.46
C TYR A 111 -24.68 -6.83 5.56
N GLU A 112 -23.83 -7.01 6.57
CA GLU A 112 -22.52 -6.36 6.64
C GLU A 112 -21.66 -6.77 5.43
N GLU A 113 -21.52 -8.08 5.17
CA GLU A 113 -20.80 -8.62 3.99
C GLU A 113 -21.43 -8.20 2.66
N GLN A 114 -22.76 -8.06 2.60
CA GLN A 114 -23.45 -7.51 1.43
C GLN A 114 -23.09 -6.03 1.22
N ASN A 115 -23.16 -5.21 2.26
CA ASN A 115 -22.82 -3.78 2.18
C ASN A 115 -21.36 -3.56 1.78
N GLU A 116 -20.45 -4.41 2.26
CA GLU A 116 -19.05 -4.40 1.85
C GLU A 116 -18.91 -4.71 0.36
N ARG A 117 -19.55 -5.78 -0.15
CA ARG A 117 -19.55 -6.10 -1.60
C ARG A 117 -20.11 -4.98 -2.47
N LEU A 118 -21.22 -4.35 -2.03
CA LEU A 118 -21.79 -3.20 -2.74
C LEU A 118 -20.82 -2.02 -2.78
N THR A 119 -20.06 -1.81 -1.70
CA THR A 119 -19.01 -0.77 -1.65
C THR A 119 -17.91 -1.07 -2.66
N ASP A 120 -17.43 -2.31 -2.70
CA ASP A 120 -16.39 -2.76 -3.62
C ASP A 120 -16.84 -2.60 -5.09
N TRP A 121 -18.09 -2.92 -5.40
CA TRP A 121 -18.67 -2.75 -6.75
C TRP A 121 -18.82 -1.28 -7.15
N LEU A 122 -19.28 -0.42 -6.24
CA LEU A 122 -19.39 1.01 -6.49
C LEU A 122 -18.03 1.68 -6.69
N GLU A 123 -16.99 1.19 -6.00
CA GLU A 123 -15.61 1.62 -6.21
C GLU A 123 -15.12 1.25 -7.61
N VAL A 124 -15.32 -0.01 -8.02
CA VAL A 124 -14.99 -0.48 -9.38
C VAL A 124 -15.69 0.36 -10.44
N ASP A 125 -17.00 0.58 -10.31
CA ASP A 125 -17.78 1.37 -11.25
C ASP A 125 -17.26 2.83 -11.32
N ALA A 126 -16.92 3.43 -10.18
CA ALA A 126 -16.37 4.78 -10.12
C ALA A 126 -14.99 4.87 -10.80
N ILE A 127 -14.13 3.87 -10.62
CA ILE A 127 -12.81 3.82 -11.26
C ILE A 127 -12.95 3.67 -12.77
N VAL A 128 -13.76 2.72 -13.25
CA VAL A 128 -13.98 2.52 -14.68
C VAL A 128 -14.52 3.80 -15.33
N MET A 129 -15.45 4.49 -14.67
CA MET A 129 -15.98 5.78 -15.15
C MET A 129 -14.93 6.90 -15.17
N ALA A 130 -14.07 6.98 -14.17
CA ALA A 130 -13.10 8.06 -14.05
C ALA A 130 -11.90 7.88 -14.98
N VAL A 131 -11.43 6.65 -15.13
CA VAL A 131 -10.11 6.36 -15.71
C VAL A 131 -10.20 5.92 -17.16
N ALA A 132 -11.27 5.22 -17.56
CA ALA A 132 -11.36 4.68 -18.92
C ALA A 132 -11.31 5.77 -19.99
N ASP A 133 -11.89 6.95 -19.72
CA ASP A 133 -11.89 8.08 -20.66
C ASP A 133 -10.48 8.62 -20.86
N ASP A 134 -9.80 8.97 -19.78
CA ASP A 134 -8.43 9.49 -19.81
C ASP A 134 -7.45 8.50 -20.45
N VAL A 135 -7.62 7.20 -20.18
CA VAL A 135 -6.77 6.15 -20.77
C VAL A 135 -6.97 6.07 -22.28
N LEU A 136 -8.23 6.04 -22.73
CA LEU A 136 -8.55 5.97 -24.16
C LEU A 136 -8.13 7.23 -24.90
N GLU A 137 -8.30 8.40 -24.29
CA GLU A 137 -7.86 9.68 -24.86
C GLU A 137 -6.34 9.73 -25.06
N SER A 138 -5.60 9.10 -24.15
CA SER A 138 -4.14 9.05 -24.14
C SER A 138 -3.52 8.04 -25.10
N MET A 139 -4.31 7.16 -25.74
CA MET A 139 -3.78 6.22 -26.72
C MET A 139 -3.28 6.95 -27.97
N ASP A 140 -2.25 6.42 -28.63
CA ASP A 140 -1.73 6.91 -29.91
C ASP A 140 -1.68 8.46 -30.06
N PRO A 141 -0.78 9.14 -29.32
CA PRO A 141 -0.76 10.60 -29.23
C PRO A 141 -0.34 11.32 -30.53
N ASP A 142 0.28 10.59 -31.46
CA ASP A 142 0.81 11.06 -32.75
C ASP A 142 0.37 10.08 -33.86
N PRO A 143 -0.93 10.08 -34.22
CA PRO A 143 -1.49 9.09 -35.15
C PRO A 143 -1.01 9.28 -36.59
N ASP A 144 -0.62 10.50 -36.98
CA ASP A 144 -0.11 10.84 -38.31
C ASP A 144 1.42 10.77 -38.42
N HIS A 145 2.10 10.44 -37.32
CA HIS A 145 3.54 10.17 -37.22
C HIS A 145 4.42 11.33 -37.66
N ASP A 146 4.01 12.55 -37.32
CA ASP A 146 4.69 13.76 -37.73
C ASP A 146 5.61 14.35 -36.65
N GLY A 147 5.59 13.75 -35.47
CA GLY A 147 6.35 14.17 -34.29
C GLY A 147 5.66 15.23 -33.46
N GLU A 148 4.45 15.67 -33.82
CA GLU A 148 3.58 16.52 -33.02
C GLU A 148 2.56 15.67 -32.27
N MET A 149 2.58 15.75 -30.93
CA MET A 149 1.60 15.03 -30.11
C MET A 149 0.28 15.79 -30.12
N GLU A 150 -0.56 15.54 -31.13
CA GLU A 150 -1.88 16.17 -31.26
C GLU A 150 -2.85 15.73 -30.16
N ARG A 151 -2.65 14.52 -29.60
CA ARG A 151 -3.55 13.93 -28.61
C ARG A 151 -2.83 13.62 -27.31
N THR A 152 -2.81 14.59 -26.41
CA THR A 152 -2.33 14.39 -25.04
C THR A 152 -3.53 14.29 -24.10
N GLY A 153 -3.65 13.16 -23.41
CA GLY A 153 -4.66 12.93 -22.38
C GLY A 153 -4.07 13.05 -20.97
N GLY A 154 -4.87 12.69 -19.97
CA GLY A 154 -4.46 12.73 -18.56
C GLY A 154 -3.21 11.90 -18.27
N LEU A 155 -3.01 10.76 -18.96
CA LEU A 155 -1.87 9.86 -18.69
C LEU A 155 -0.51 10.50 -19.01
N GLN A 156 -0.43 11.29 -20.09
CA GLN A 156 0.82 11.98 -20.47
C GLN A 156 1.21 13.05 -19.44
N ALA A 157 0.22 13.70 -18.80
CA ALA A 157 0.48 14.69 -17.77
C ALA A 157 1.02 14.06 -16.47
N VAL A 158 0.54 12.87 -16.11
CA VAL A 158 0.79 12.26 -14.79
C VAL A 158 2.09 11.46 -14.69
N HIS A 159 2.90 11.33 -15.76
CA HIS A 159 4.23 10.69 -15.75
C HIS A 159 4.26 9.30 -15.03
N GLY A 160 3.17 8.53 -15.16
CA GLY A 160 3.01 7.21 -14.52
C GLY A 160 2.46 7.24 -13.08
N ASN A 161 2.01 8.39 -12.58
CA ASN A 161 1.29 8.49 -11.30
C ASN A 161 -0.23 8.40 -11.51
N ILE A 162 -0.71 7.18 -11.75
CA ILE A 162 -2.10 6.87 -12.09
C ILE A 162 -3.10 7.39 -11.03
N ILE A 163 -2.67 7.50 -9.77
CA ILE A 163 -3.46 8.03 -8.65
C ILE A 163 -3.96 9.47 -8.92
N GLU A 164 -3.29 10.23 -9.79
CA GLU A 164 -3.73 11.58 -10.16
C GLU A 164 -4.98 11.60 -11.05
N LEU A 165 -5.30 10.49 -11.73
CA LEU A 165 -6.51 10.32 -12.53
C LEU A 165 -7.75 10.01 -11.69
N LEU A 166 -7.57 9.65 -10.42
CA LEU A 166 -8.69 9.36 -9.52
C LEU A 166 -9.46 10.64 -9.16
N PRO A 167 -10.77 10.53 -8.85
CA PRO A 167 -11.54 11.66 -8.34
C PRO A 167 -10.89 12.29 -7.10
N ASP A 168 -10.99 13.62 -6.96
CA ASP A 168 -10.34 14.38 -5.89
C ASP A 168 -10.70 13.86 -4.48
N GLU A 169 -11.95 13.43 -4.27
CA GLU A 169 -12.41 12.86 -3.01
C GLU A 169 -11.62 11.60 -2.61
N GLU A 170 -11.36 10.70 -3.57
CA GLU A 170 -10.63 9.46 -3.32
C GLU A 170 -9.13 9.75 -3.14
N ARG A 171 -8.57 10.69 -3.91
CA ARG A 171 -7.19 11.16 -3.75
C ARG A 171 -6.96 11.73 -2.35
N GLU A 172 -7.85 12.60 -1.88
CA GLU A 172 -7.76 13.18 -0.54
C GLU A 172 -7.85 12.11 0.55
N LYS A 173 -8.77 11.14 0.40
CA LYS A 173 -8.94 10.03 1.34
C LYS A 173 -7.67 9.20 1.45
N ARG A 174 -7.08 8.80 0.31
CA ARG A 174 -5.80 8.04 0.25
C ARG A 174 -4.64 8.84 0.86
N GLN A 175 -4.52 10.13 0.53
CA GLN A 175 -3.49 11.00 1.10
C GLN A 175 -3.64 11.17 2.62
N ARG A 176 -4.87 11.34 3.13
CA ARG A 176 -5.13 11.43 4.57
C ARG A 176 -4.73 10.14 5.29
N ALA A 177 -5.06 8.97 4.73
CA ALA A 177 -4.65 7.69 5.27
C ALA A 177 -3.12 7.54 5.33
N ALA A 178 -2.43 7.86 4.23
CA ALA A 178 -0.96 7.82 4.19
C ALA A 178 -0.30 8.79 5.18
N ARG A 179 -0.83 10.01 5.33
CA ARG A 179 -0.35 10.99 6.31
C ARG A 179 -0.56 10.51 7.75
N ARG A 180 -1.71 9.90 8.05
CA ARG A 180 -2.00 9.31 9.36
C ARG A 180 -1.03 8.16 9.69
N ALA A 181 -0.79 7.26 8.75
CA ALA A 181 0.17 6.17 8.92
C ALA A 181 1.59 6.71 9.20
N LYS A 182 2.04 7.70 8.42
CA LYS A 182 3.35 8.33 8.62
C LYS A 182 3.46 9.06 9.96
N LEU A 183 2.40 9.75 10.38
CA LEU A 183 2.33 10.39 11.69
C LEU A 183 2.45 9.35 12.81
N ALA A 184 1.68 8.26 12.74
CA ALA A 184 1.71 7.20 13.74
C ALA A 184 3.10 6.57 13.89
N ILE A 185 3.77 6.27 12.77
CA ILE A 185 5.14 5.74 12.77
C ILE A 185 6.11 6.74 13.42
N ASN A 186 6.05 8.02 13.04
CA ASN A 186 6.94 9.04 13.59
C ASN A 186 6.70 9.28 15.10
N VAL A 187 5.44 9.30 15.53
CA VAL A 187 5.07 9.46 16.95
C VAL A 187 5.62 8.29 17.76
N ASN A 188 5.49 7.07 17.27
CA ASN A 188 6.03 5.90 17.95
C ASN A 188 7.56 5.94 18.07
N VAL A 189 8.28 6.31 17.00
CA VAL A 189 9.74 6.51 17.04
C VAL A 189 10.13 7.50 18.13
N VAL A 190 9.49 8.68 18.16
CA VAL A 190 9.80 9.72 19.16
C VAL A 190 9.48 9.23 20.57
N ALA A 191 8.37 8.51 20.76
CA ALA A 191 7.99 7.97 22.04
C ALA A 191 8.97 6.89 22.55
N ASN A 192 9.41 5.98 21.69
CA ASN A 192 10.39 4.95 22.06
C ASN A 192 11.77 5.57 22.40
N ILE A 193 12.18 6.64 21.70
CA ILE A 193 13.38 7.41 22.06
C ILE A 193 13.22 8.07 23.45
N ALA A 194 12.07 8.69 23.71
CA ALA A 194 11.79 9.34 24.99
C ALA A 194 11.76 8.33 26.15
N LEU A 195 11.12 7.17 25.96
CA LEU A 195 11.06 6.09 26.94
C LEU A 195 12.46 5.53 27.25
N LEU A 196 13.27 5.26 26.21
CA LEU A 196 14.64 4.79 26.41
C LEU A 196 15.48 5.82 27.17
N THR A 197 15.38 7.10 26.81
CA THR A 197 16.12 8.18 27.49
C THR A 197 15.72 8.27 28.96
N GLY A 198 14.43 8.17 29.27
CA GLY A 198 13.94 8.15 30.64
C GLY A 198 14.48 6.95 31.44
N LYS A 199 14.48 5.75 30.84
CA LYS A 199 15.04 4.54 31.47
C LYS A 199 16.54 4.61 31.67
N ILE A 200 17.29 5.21 30.73
CA ILE A 200 18.73 5.47 30.87
C ILE A 200 19.01 6.33 32.11
N ILE A 201 18.29 7.45 32.25
CA ILE A 201 18.46 8.34 33.40
C ILE A 201 18.13 7.62 34.71
N ALA A 202 17.03 6.84 34.73
CA ALA A 202 16.63 6.06 35.90
C ALA A 202 17.67 4.97 36.27
N ALA A 203 18.23 4.27 35.27
CA ALA A 203 19.23 3.23 35.48
C ALA A 203 20.53 3.81 36.08
N PHE A 204 21.03 4.93 35.53
CA PHE A 204 22.22 5.60 36.08
C PHE A 204 22.01 6.15 37.49
N SER A 205 20.81 6.64 37.81
CA SER A 205 20.51 7.17 39.15
C SER A 205 20.35 6.07 40.21
N SER A 206 19.88 4.88 39.82
CA SER A 206 19.52 3.81 40.76
C SER A 206 20.60 2.74 40.90
N GLY A 207 21.48 2.59 39.90
CA GLY A 207 22.56 1.58 39.90
C GLY A 207 22.06 0.13 39.96
N SER A 208 20.79 -0.12 39.69
CA SER A 208 20.15 -1.43 39.91
C SER A 208 20.24 -2.32 38.68
N LEU A 209 20.67 -3.57 38.87
CA LEU A 209 20.75 -4.58 37.81
C LEU A 209 19.40 -4.83 37.10
N SER A 210 18.29 -4.80 37.84
CA SER A 210 16.95 -4.97 37.26
C SER A 210 16.55 -3.84 36.30
N LEU A 211 17.06 -2.62 36.53
CA LEU A 211 16.81 -1.47 35.63
C LEU A 211 17.67 -1.54 34.37
N ILE A 212 18.84 -2.17 34.43
CA ILE A 212 19.69 -2.41 33.26
C ILE A 212 19.02 -3.43 32.33
N ALA A 213 18.43 -4.50 32.86
CA ALA A 213 17.65 -5.46 32.07
C ALA A 213 16.48 -4.76 31.35
N SER A 214 15.68 -3.98 32.07
CA SER A 214 14.60 -3.19 31.47
C SER A 214 15.06 -2.13 30.45
N LEU A 215 16.33 -1.70 30.51
CA LEU A 215 16.91 -0.75 29.56
C LEU A 215 17.30 -1.46 28.26
N VAL A 216 17.84 -2.68 28.35
CA VAL A 216 18.12 -3.54 27.19
C VAL A 216 16.82 -3.82 26.42
N ASP A 217 15.73 -4.13 27.11
CA ASP A 217 14.42 -4.33 26.47
C ASP A 217 13.99 -3.11 25.65
N SER A 218 14.01 -1.92 26.26
CA SER A 218 13.65 -0.70 25.52
C SER A 218 14.65 -0.27 24.45
N ALA A 219 15.90 -0.73 24.53
CA ALA A 219 16.88 -0.53 23.46
C ALA A 219 16.58 -1.43 22.25
N LEU A 220 16.14 -2.67 22.49
CA LEU A 220 15.66 -3.58 21.45
C LEU A 220 14.39 -3.02 20.79
N ASP A 221 13.43 -2.51 21.57
CA ASP A 221 12.23 -1.84 21.04
C ASP A 221 12.59 -0.66 20.13
N LEU A 222 13.55 0.16 20.55
CA LEU A 222 14.02 1.29 19.75
C LEU A 222 14.72 0.84 18.48
N LEU A 223 15.58 -0.19 18.56
CA LEU A 223 16.26 -0.76 17.40
C LEU A 223 15.23 -1.25 16.37
N CYS A 224 14.22 -1.96 16.82
CA CYS A 224 13.13 -2.48 15.99
C CYS A 224 12.31 -1.34 15.34
N THR A 225 11.96 -0.34 16.13
CA THR A 225 11.26 0.86 15.64
C THR A 225 12.10 1.62 14.60
N LEU A 226 13.43 1.68 14.82
CA LEU A 226 14.37 2.27 13.89
C LEU A 226 14.47 1.44 12.60
N ILE A 227 14.45 0.11 12.66
CA ILE A 227 14.42 -0.77 11.49
C ILE A 227 13.17 -0.51 10.65
N VAL A 228 11.99 -0.45 11.27
CA VAL A 228 10.73 -0.14 10.57
C VAL A 228 10.77 1.27 9.97
N TRP A 229 11.22 2.27 10.74
CA TRP A 229 11.34 3.65 10.28
C TRP A 229 12.34 3.81 9.13
N THR A 230 13.52 3.19 9.23
CA THR A 230 14.54 3.22 8.16
C THR A 230 14.05 2.49 6.93
N THR A 231 13.33 1.38 7.06
CA THR A 231 12.71 0.66 5.94
C THR A 231 11.71 1.56 5.21
N ASN A 232 10.77 2.16 5.95
CA ASN A 232 9.78 3.10 5.39
C ASN A 232 10.47 4.31 4.72
N ARG A 233 11.49 4.87 5.38
CA ARG A 233 12.25 6.01 4.86
C ARG A 233 13.04 5.64 3.61
N LEU A 234 13.66 4.46 3.57
CA LEU A 234 14.46 3.98 2.44
C LEU A 234 13.60 3.72 1.20
N VAL A 235 12.38 3.22 1.38
CA VAL A 235 11.37 3.10 0.33
C VAL A 235 11.09 4.49 -0.29
N GLN A 236 10.90 5.52 0.53
CA GLN A 236 10.54 6.88 0.10
C GLN A 236 11.72 7.73 -0.45
N TRP A 237 12.95 7.57 0.06
CA TRP A 237 13.97 8.63 -0.05
C TRP A 237 14.90 8.55 -1.27
N ARG A 238 14.92 7.45 -2.05
CA ARG A 238 15.83 7.30 -3.22
C ARG A 238 15.14 6.80 -4.48
N LEU A 239 14.20 7.58 -5.00
CA LEU A 239 13.39 7.23 -6.17
C LEU A 239 14.19 7.17 -7.49
N HIS A 240 15.10 8.11 -7.76
CA HIS A 240 15.74 8.20 -9.08
C HIS A 240 16.90 7.22 -9.31
N ALA A 241 17.88 7.13 -8.41
CA ALA A 241 19.08 6.31 -8.61
C ALA A 241 18.81 4.79 -8.55
N LEU A 242 17.71 4.38 -7.90
CA LEU A 242 17.39 2.97 -7.69
C LEU A 242 16.24 2.45 -8.55
N LYS A 243 15.52 3.30 -9.31
CA LYS A 243 14.56 2.84 -10.33
C LYS A 243 15.22 1.92 -11.35
N LYS A 244 16.52 2.13 -11.65
CA LYS A 244 17.32 1.25 -12.53
C LYS A 244 17.61 -0.13 -11.93
N ARG A 245 17.73 -0.24 -10.60
CA ARG A 245 17.99 -1.53 -9.92
C ARG A 245 16.71 -2.27 -9.56
N PHE A 246 15.63 -1.54 -9.26
CA PHE A 246 14.33 -2.07 -8.89
C PHE A 246 13.25 -1.44 -9.79
N PRO A 247 13.07 -1.96 -11.02
CA PRO A 247 12.13 -1.39 -11.99
C PRO A 247 10.67 -1.51 -11.54
N VAL A 248 10.37 -2.48 -10.67
CA VAL A 248 9.04 -2.81 -10.16
C VAL A 248 8.69 -2.04 -8.86
N GLY A 249 9.56 -1.12 -8.42
CA GLY A 249 9.36 -0.40 -7.18
C GLY A 249 9.83 -1.19 -5.95
N ARG A 250 9.54 -0.64 -4.76
CA ARG A 250 10.18 -1.05 -3.49
C ARG A 250 9.22 -1.36 -2.35
N ARG A 251 7.91 -1.28 -2.57
CA ARG A 251 6.90 -1.62 -1.55
C ARG A 251 7.09 -3.06 -1.03
N ARG A 252 7.69 -3.93 -1.83
CA ARG A 252 8.12 -5.29 -1.47
C ARG A 252 9.13 -5.41 -0.33
N LEU A 253 9.87 -4.34 -0.02
CA LEU A 253 10.82 -4.33 1.11
C LEU A 253 10.12 -4.04 2.44
N GLU A 254 8.88 -3.55 2.42
CA GLU A 254 8.15 -3.18 3.63
C GLU A 254 7.87 -4.40 4.55
N PRO A 255 7.37 -5.55 4.04
CA PRO A 255 7.21 -6.75 4.85
C PRO A 255 8.53 -7.31 5.36
N LEU A 256 9.65 -7.07 4.67
CA LEU A 256 10.96 -7.55 5.10
C LEU A 256 11.37 -6.91 6.43
N GLY A 257 11.05 -5.63 6.64
CA GLY A 257 11.27 -4.95 7.92
C GLY A 257 10.46 -5.58 9.06
N ILE A 258 9.19 -5.91 8.80
CA ILE A 258 8.30 -6.59 9.75
C ILE A 258 8.79 -8.00 10.05
N LEU A 259 9.29 -8.72 9.04
CA LEU A 259 9.84 -10.06 9.18
C LEU A 259 11.09 -10.07 10.08
N VAL A 260 12.06 -9.20 9.80
CA VAL A 260 13.28 -9.06 10.63
C VAL A 260 12.92 -8.70 12.06
N PHE A 261 11.96 -7.79 12.23
CA PHE A 261 11.47 -7.40 13.54
C PHE A 261 10.85 -8.58 14.30
N SER A 262 9.95 -9.33 13.65
CA SER A 262 9.27 -10.48 14.26
C SER A 262 10.27 -11.55 14.73
N ILE A 263 11.33 -11.81 13.95
CA ILE A 263 12.39 -12.76 14.30
C ILE A 263 13.16 -12.29 15.55
N ILE A 264 13.52 -11.00 15.63
CA ILE A 264 14.21 -10.44 16.81
C ILE A 264 13.33 -10.60 18.04
N MET A 265 12.02 -10.30 17.93
CA MET A 265 11.08 -10.45 19.04
C MET A 265 10.99 -11.90 19.54
N VAL A 266 10.85 -12.87 18.62
CA VAL A 266 10.83 -14.29 19.00
C VAL A 266 12.11 -14.68 19.74
N ILE A 267 13.28 -14.24 19.28
CA ILE A 267 14.57 -14.53 19.94
C ILE A 267 14.64 -13.90 21.34
N SER A 268 14.22 -12.64 21.48
CA SER A 268 14.20 -11.94 22.77
C SER A 268 13.29 -12.65 23.78
N PHE A 269 12.09 -13.06 23.37
CA PHE A 269 11.18 -13.78 24.27
C PHE A 269 11.62 -15.22 24.56
N LEU A 270 12.37 -15.87 23.65
CA LEU A 270 13.04 -17.14 23.96
C LEU A 270 14.10 -16.98 25.06
N GLN A 271 14.84 -15.87 25.08
CA GLN A 271 15.79 -15.57 26.16
C GLN A 271 15.08 -15.35 27.49
N ILE A 272 14.01 -14.55 27.51
CA ILE A 272 13.18 -14.34 28.72
C ILE A 272 12.59 -15.65 29.22
N LEU A 273 12.14 -16.52 28.31
CA LEU A 273 11.65 -17.87 28.66
C LEU A 273 12.76 -18.71 29.30
N GLN A 274 13.97 -18.69 28.74
CA GLN A 274 15.13 -19.39 29.32
C GLN A 274 15.46 -18.87 30.73
N GLU A 275 15.55 -17.54 30.91
CA GLU A 275 15.78 -16.93 32.23
C GLU A 275 14.68 -17.29 33.24
N SER A 276 13.42 -17.35 32.79
CA SER A 276 12.29 -17.75 33.63
C SER A 276 12.42 -19.20 34.11
N VAL A 277 12.85 -20.11 33.23
CA VAL A 277 13.10 -21.52 33.58
C VAL A 277 14.29 -21.64 34.53
N GLU A 278 15.39 -20.93 34.25
CA GLU A 278 16.58 -20.90 35.12
C GLU A 278 16.27 -20.36 36.52
N LYS A 279 15.37 -19.38 36.66
CA LYS A 279 14.90 -18.87 37.95
C LYS A 279 14.02 -19.85 38.72
N ILE A 280 13.33 -20.77 38.04
CA ILE A 280 12.47 -21.79 38.69
C ILE A 280 13.28 -23.00 39.18
N ILE A 281 14.32 -23.40 38.44
CA ILE A 281 15.15 -24.59 38.72
C ILE A 281 15.72 -24.65 40.15
N PRO A 282 16.26 -23.57 40.76
CA PRO A 282 16.84 -23.66 42.10
C PRO A 282 15.80 -23.90 43.22
N LEU A 283 14.49 -23.90 42.92
CA LEU A 283 13.38 -24.19 43.84
C LEU A 283 13.33 -23.33 45.14
N HIS A 284 14.21 -22.35 45.25
CA HIS A 284 14.32 -21.38 46.33
C HIS A 284 14.54 -20.00 45.72
N GLY A 285 13.61 -19.08 45.96
CA GLY A 285 13.70 -17.70 45.50
C GLY A 285 13.32 -16.73 46.61
N GLN A 286 13.94 -15.56 46.62
CA GLN A 286 13.46 -14.43 47.41
C GLN A 286 12.47 -13.64 46.56
N VAL A 287 11.43 -13.08 47.19
CA VAL A 287 10.52 -12.16 46.50
C VAL A 287 11.32 -10.92 46.12
N GLU A 288 11.54 -10.74 44.82
CA GLU A 288 12.28 -9.60 44.29
C GLU A 288 11.41 -8.35 44.46
N GLN A 289 11.80 -7.47 45.39
CA GLN A 289 11.09 -6.20 45.60
C GLN A 289 11.51 -5.24 44.48
N LEU A 290 10.58 -4.89 43.60
CA LEU A 290 10.85 -3.89 42.58
C LEU A 290 11.11 -2.53 43.23
N PRO A 291 12.24 -1.86 42.91
CA PRO A 291 12.48 -0.50 43.36
C PRO A 291 11.33 0.42 42.93
N PRO A 292 10.92 1.43 43.74
CA PRO A 292 9.87 2.37 43.35
C PRO A 292 10.14 3.06 42.00
N ILE A 293 11.41 3.27 41.68
CA ILE A 293 11.88 3.82 40.40
C ILE A 293 11.59 2.86 39.24
N ALA A 294 11.79 1.55 39.43
CA ALA A 294 11.48 0.53 38.42
C ALA A 294 9.96 0.42 38.19
N VAL A 295 9.17 0.47 39.27
CA VAL A 295 7.70 0.52 39.18
C VAL A 295 7.24 1.74 38.40
N GLY A 296 7.80 2.92 38.68
CA GLY A 296 7.50 4.15 37.94
C GLY A 296 7.87 4.08 36.46
N ALA A 297 9.02 3.48 36.12
CA ALA A 297 9.45 3.29 34.75
C ALA A 297 8.54 2.33 33.96
N LEU A 298 8.13 1.23 34.57
CA LEU A 298 7.18 0.26 33.99
C LEU A 298 5.77 0.86 33.83
N LEU A 299 5.32 1.67 34.81
CA LEU A 299 4.04 2.36 34.70
C LEU A 299 4.05 3.38 33.55
N ALA A 300 5.15 4.11 33.39
CA ALA A 300 5.32 5.06 32.29
C ALA A 300 5.29 4.36 30.92
N THR A 301 5.92 3.19 30.76
CA THR A 301 5.85 2.43 29.50
C THR A 301 4.43 1.97 29.20
N ILE A 302 3.69 1.46 30.20
CA ILE A 302 2.29 1.05 30.05
C ILE A 302 1.42 2.21 29.54
N ILE A 303 1.54 3.40 30.13
CA ILE A 303 0.74 4.56 29.74
C ILE A 303 1.10 5.02 28.33
N VAL A 304 2.41 5.22 28.05
CA VAL A 304 2.86 5.75 26.76
C VAL A 304 2.56 4.77 25.62
N LYS A 305 2.95 3.49 25.75
CA LYS A 305 2.68 2.48 24.72
C LYS A 305 1.18 2.18 24.61
N GLY A 306 0.42 2.26 25.71
CA GLY A 306 -1.04 2.16 25.69
C GLY A 306 -1.71 3.26 24.85
N VAL A 307 -1.34 4.52 25.04
CA VAL A 307 -1.87 5.64 24.23
C VAL A 307 -1.54 5.47 22.75
N ILE A 308 -0.31 5.04 22.43
CA ILE A 308 0.10 4.79 21.05
C ILE A 308 -0.70 3.64 20.45
N TRP A 309 -0.85 2.53 21.19
CA TRP A 309 -1.64 1.38 20.75
C TRP A 309 -3.05 1.79 20.37
N PHE A 310 -3.78 2.50 21.24
CA PHE A 310 -5.14 2.97 20.94
C PHE A 310 -5.19 3.96 19.77
N GLY A 311 -4.16 4.81 19.61
CA GLY A 311 -4.03 5.73 18.49
C GLY A 311 -3.77 5.04 17.13
N CYS A 312 -3.18 3.84 17.15
CA CYS A 312 -2.85 3.07 15.94
C CYS A 312 -3.98 2.15 15.46
N ILE A 313 -4.94 1.76 16.32
CA ILE A 313 -6.10 0.92 15.95
C ILE A 313 -6.83 1.35 14.67
N PRO A 314 -7.14 2.64 14.43
CA PRO A 314 -7.88 3.03 13.23
C PRO A 314 -7.06 2.97 11.93
N ILE A 315 -5.75 2.71 11.99
CA ILE A 315 -4.86 2.74 10.83
C ILE A 315 -4.57 1.31 10.38
N LYS A 316 -5.12 0.92 9.23
CA LYS A 316 -5.08 -0.46 8.71
C LYS A 316 -3.84 -0.82 7.89
N THR A 317 -2.79 0.00 7.91
CA THR A 317 -1.54 -0.31 7.20
C THR A 317 -0.77 -1.37 7.99
N THR A 318 -0.24 -2.38 7.31
CA THR A 318 0.51 -3.51 7.92
C THR A 318 1.66 -3.06 8.82
N GLN A 319 2.43 -2.06 8.41
CA GLN A 319 3.50 -1.49 9.24
C GLN A 319 3.00 -0.92 10.58
N VAL A 320 1.88 -0.18 10.56
CA VAL A 320 1.31 0.41 11.77
C VAL A 320 0.62 -0.65 12.62
N GLN A 321 0.07 -1.70 12.01
CA GLN A 321 -0.49 -2.82 12.76
C GLN A 321 0.58 -3.62 13.49
N ALA A 322 1.72 -3.92 12.86
CA ALA A 322 2.86 -4.55 13.53
C ALA A 322 3.36 -3.70 14.72
N LEU A 323 3.40 -2.38 14.55
CA LEU A 323 3.75 -1.43 15.60
C LEU A 323 2.73 -1.40 16.75
N ALA A 324 1.44 -1.51 16.42
CA ALA A 324 0.37 -1.58 17.40
C ALA A 324 0.41 -2.89 18.19
N GLN A 325 0.72 -4.01 17.53
CA GLN A 325 0.90 -5.33 18.14
C GLN A 325 2.10 -5.35 19.09
N ASP A 326 3.20 -4.71 18.71
CA ASP A 326 4.35 -4.46 19.60
C ASP A 326 3.91 -3.69 20.86
N CYS A 327 3.31 -2.50 20.68
CA CYS A 327 2.84 -1.69 21.81
C CYS A 327 1.85 -2.45 22.72
N LYS A 328 0.97 -3.27 22.14
CA LYS A 328 0.05 -4.14 22.89
C LYS A 328 0.83 -5.17 23.71
N THR A 329 1.79 -5.83 23.09
CA THR A 329 2.64 -6.86 23.72
C THR A 329 3.39 -6.27 24.91
N ASP A 330 3.97 -5.08 24.75
CA ASP A 330 4.67 -4.39 25.83
C ASP A 330 3.76 -3.95 26.96
N VAL A 331 2.55 -3.48 26.65
CA VAL A 331 1.58 -3.11 27.68
C VAL A 331 1.20 -4.35 28.49
N ILE A 332 0.92 -5.47 27.83
CA ILE A 332 0.59 -6.74 28.50
C ILE A 332 1.77 -7.22 29.35
N PHE A 333 2.98 -7.25 28.77
CA PHE A 333 4.19 -7.68 29.45
C PHE A 333 4.52 -6.83 30.67
N ASN A 334 4.63 -5.51 30.51
CA ASN A 334 4.94 -4.62 31.62
C ASN A 334 3.84 -4.64 32.70
N THR A 335 2.57 -4.81 32.32
CA THR A 335 1.46 -4.92 33.30
C THR A 335 1.57 -6.20 34.13
N LEU A 336 1.83 -7.33 33.49
CA LEU A 336 1.97 -8.61 34.18
C LEU A 336 3.25 -8.68 35.02
N SER A 337 4.36 -8.12 34.53
CA SER A 337 5.62 -7.98 35.27
C SER A 337 5.52 -7.05 36.48
N LEU A 338 4.49 -6.20 36.57
CA LEU A 338 4.16 -5.46 37.80
C LEU A 338 3.21 -6.26 38.70
N LEU A 339 2.23 -6.94 38.09
CA LEU A 339 1.15 -7.61 38.79
C LEU A 339 1.62 -8.91 39.49
N PHE A 340 2.45 -9.73 38.85
CA PHE A 340 2.91 -10.99 39.43
C PHE A 340 3.82 -10.79 40.64
N PRO A 341 4.81 -9.90 40.65
CA PRO A 341 5.59 -9.61 41.86
C PRO A 341 4.75 -8.99 42.98
N PHE A 342 3.79 -8.11 42.64
CA PHE A 342 2.91 -7.50 43.64
C PHE A 342 2.01 -8.52 44.33
N ILE A 343 1.40 -9.43 43.57
CA ILE A 343 0.62 -10.55 44.12
C ILE A 343 1.52 -11.53 44.86
N GLY A 344 2.69 -11.85 44.30
CA GLY A 344 3.68 -12.74 44.91
C GLY A 344 4.15 -12.25 46.27
N ALA A 345 4.38 -10.94 46.42
CA ALA A 345 4.73 -10.31 47.70
C ALA A 345 3.59 -10.38 48.73
N LYS A 346 2.33 -10.23 48.29
CA LYS A 346 1.17 -10.27 49.19
C LYS A 346 0.75 -11.70 49.57
N ALA A 347 0.90 -12.65 48.65
CA ALA A 347 0.53 -14.06 48.83
C ALA A 347 1.72 -14.93 49.29
N ASN A 348 2.92 -14.37 49.36
CA ASN A 348 4.18 -15.06 49.69
C ASN A 348 4.52 -16.21 48.72
N VAL A 349 4.21 -16.04 47.44
CA VAL A 349 4.39 -17.03 46.37
C VAL A 349 5.52 -16.59 45.45
N TRP A 350 6.74 -17.09 45.68
CA TRP A 350 7.95 -16.69 44.95
C TRP A 350 7.98 -17.19 43.49
N TRP A 351 7.36 -18.33 43.19
CA TRP A 351 7.38 -18.95 41.86
C TRP A 351 6.38 -18.31 40.87
N LEU A 352 5.45 -17.48 41.36
CA LEU A 352 4.40 -16.90 40.53
C LEU A 352 4.97 -15.98 39.44
N ASP A 353 6.00 -15.22 39.77
CA ASP A 353 6.67 -14.28 38.87
C ASP A 353 7.36 -14.99 37.68
N PRO A 354 8.30 -15.93 37.90
CA PRO A 354 8.96 -16.61 36.78
C PRO A 354 8.02 -17.55 36.00
N VAL A 355 7.01 -18.16 36.63
CA VAL A 355 6.00 -18.94 35.89
C VAL A 355 5.14 -18.02 35.02
N GLY A 356 4.73 -16.87 35.54
CA GLY A 356 3.97 -15.86 34.81
C GLY A 356 4.75 -15.31 33.61
N ALA A 357 6.03 -14.96 33.81
CA ALA A 357 6.93 -14.54 32.75
C ALA A 357 7.12 -15.63 31.68
N GLY A 358 7.34 -16.88 32.08
CA GLY A 358 7.49 -18.00 31.13
C GLY A 358 6.24 -18.27 30.30
N LEU A 359 5.06 -18.32 30.93
CA LEU A 359 3.78 -18.51 30.20
C LEU A 359 3.50 -17.37 29.22
N LEU A 360 3.81 -16.14 29.63
CA LEU A 360 3.63 -14.98 28.77
C LEU A 360 4.60 -14.99 27.59
N SER A 361 5.87 -15.31 27.82
CA SER A 361 6.85 -15.45 26.74
C SER A 361 6.41 -16.48 25.70
N LEU A 362 5.83 -17.61 26.12
CA LEU A 362 5.27 -18.61 25.18
C LEU A 362 4.12 -18.03 24.34
N PHE A 363 3.21 -17.27 24.96
CA PHE A 363 2.12 -16.61 24.24
C PHE A 363 2.65 -15.62 23.19
N ILE A 364 3.64 -14.81 23.55
CA ILE A 364 4.22 -13.80 22.67
C ILE A 364 5.04 -14.44 21.54
N ILE A 365 5.79 -15.50 21.83
CA ILE A 365 6.50 -16.30 20.82
C ILE A 365 5.52 -16.87 19.79
N TYR A 366 4.37 -17.37 20.24
CA TYR A 366 3.34 -17.87 19.34
C TYR A 366 2.78 -16.76 18.44
N ASP A 367 2.40 -15.61 19.01
CA ASP A 367 1.83 -14.46 18.28
C ASP A 367 2.80 -13.88 17.23
N TRP A 368 4.07 -13.68 17.58
CA TRP A 368 5.10 -13.24 16.64
C TRP A 368 5.56 -14.34 15.68
N GLY A 369 5.48 -15.61 16.08
CA GLY A 369 5.73 -16.76 15.23
C GLY A 369 4.69 -16.86 14.10
N GLU A 370 3.41 -16.69 14.43
CA GLU A 370 2.32 -16.59 13.45
C GLU A 370 2.56 -15.42 12.49
N THR A 371 2.87 -14.24 13.03
CA THR A 371 3.18 -13.03 12.22
C THR A 371 4.35 -13.26 11.26
N THR A 372 5.40 -13.94 11.72
CA THR A 372 6.56 -14.32 10.89
C THR A 372 6.14 -15.22 9.74
N PHE A 373 5.36 -16.27 10.03
CA PHE A 373 4.92 -17.24 9.04
C PHE A 373 3.96 -16.63 8.02
N GLU A 374 3.02 -15.78 8.46
CA GLU A 374 2.14 -15.02 7.56
C GLU A 374 2.92 -14.14 6.59
N ASN A 375 3.92 -13.39 7.08
CA ASN A 375 4.75 -12.54 6.23
C ASN A 375 5.55 -13.36 5.21
N ILE A 376 6.07 -14.53 5.61
CA ILE A 376 6.77 -15.45 4.70
C ILE A 376 5.81 -15.94 3.62
N ILE A 377 4.61 -16.41 3.98
CA ILE A 377 3.63 -16.91 3.00
C ILE A 377 3.21 -15.80 2.02
N ARG A 378 2.97 -14.57 2.51
CA ARG A 378 2.66 -13.41 1.65
C ARG A 378 3.81 -13.06 0.70
N LEU A 379 5.06 -13.14 1.17
CA LEU A 379 6.24 -12.94 0.33
C LEU A 379 6.41 -14.04 -0.73
N SER A 380 5.89 -15.25 -0.47
CA SER A 380 5.96 -16.41 -1.35
C SER A 380 4.83 -16.51 -2.38
N GLY A 381 3.97 -15.50 -2.53
CA GLY A 381 2.91 -15.54 -3.54
C GLY A 381 1.56 -16.05 -3.07
N GLN A 382 1.20 -15.85 -1.80
CA GLN A 382 -0.12 -16.23 -1.28
C GLN A 382 -1.26 -15.70 -2.16
N ALA A 383 -2.26 -16.52 -2.46
CA ALA A 383 -3.46 -16.07 -3.16
C ALA A 383 -4.13 -14.91 -2.41
N ALA A 384 -4.66 -13.95 -3.17
CA ALA A 384 -5.39 -12.82 -2.63
C ALA A 384 -6.66 -13.27 -1.88
N SER A 385 -7.17 -12.40 -1.01
CA SER A 385 -8.39 -12.68 -0.26
C SER A 385 -9.58 -12.96 -1.21
N PRO A 386 -10.51 -13.88 -0.86
CA PRO A 386 -11.68 -14.17 -1.68
C PRO A 386 -12.52 -12.94 -2.03
N ARG A 387 -12.59 -11.97 -1.11
CA ARG A 387 -13.27 -10.68 -1.33
C ARG A 387 -12.62 -9.88 -2.45
N LEU A 388 -11.29 -9.75 -2.44
CA LEU A 388 -10.59 -9.05 -3.52
C LEU A 388 -10.73 -9.80 -4.85
N THR A 389 -10.65 -11.13 -4.84
CA THR A 389 -10.88 -11.93 -6.06
C THR A 389 -12.28 -11.68 -6.64
N GLN A 390 -13.32 -11.58 -5.80
CA GLN A 390 -14.68 -11.21 -6.25
C GLN A 390 -14.75 -9.78 -6.80
N LYS A 391 -14.06 -8.82 -6.17
CA LYS A 391 -13.95 -7.43 -6.65
C LYS A 391 -13.28 -7.36 -8.02
N LEU A 392 -12.20 -8.13 -8.22
CA LEU A 392 -11.47 -8.24 -9.49
C LEU A 392 -12.31 -8.92 -10.57
N LEU A 393 -13.01 -10.00 -10.25
CA LEU A 393 -13.95 -10.64 -11.17
C LEU A 393 -15.06 -9.67 -11.61
N TYR A 394 -15.54 -8.82 -10.71
CA TYR A 394 -16.52 -7.80 -11.04
C TYR A 394 -15.93 -6.71 -11.95
N LEU A 395 -14.68 -6.29 -11.72
CA LEU A 395 -13.96 -5.41 -12.64
C LEU A 395 -13.86 -6.04 -14.03
N GLY A 396 -13.44 -7.30 -14.13
CA GLY A 396 -13.44 -8.03 -15.40
C GLY A 396 -14.83 -8.09 -16.04
N TYR A 397 -15.88 -8.36 -15.26
CA TYR A 397 -17.26 -8.38 -15.75
C TYR A 397 -17.69 -7.06 -16.43
N ARG A 398 -17.17 -5.90 -15.99
CA ARG A 398 -17.44 -4.61 -16.65
C ARG A 398 -16.89 -4.51 -18.07
N PHE A 399 -15.89 -5.32 -18.40
CA PHE A 399 -15.33 -5.41 -19.74
C PHE A 399 -16.02 -6.50 -20.60
N SER A 400 -17.00 -7.24 -20.06
CA SER A 400 -17.75 -8.26 -20.82
C SER A 400 -18.40 -7.78 -22.14
N PRO A 401 -18.80 -6.51 -22.33
CA PRO A 401 -19.31 -6.06 -23.62
C PRO A 401 -18.25 -5.95 -24.72
N VAL A 402 -16.96 -5.95 -24.35
CA VAL A 402 -15.82 -5.72 -25.27
C VAL A 402 -14.87 -6.91 -25.38
N VAL A 403 -15.06 -7.96 -24.57
CA VAL A 403 -14.31 -9.23 -24.61
C VAL A 403 -15.27 -10.40 -24.78
N GLU A 404 -14.80 -11.50 -25.38
CA GLU A 404 -15.60 -12.73 -25.53
C GLU A 404 -15.71 -13.52 -24.22
N GLY A 405 -14.71 -13.37 -23.34
CA GLY A 405 -14.69 -14.02 -22.03
C GLY A 405 -13.39 -13.79 -21.28
N PHE A 406 -13.29 -14.43 -20.12
CA PHE A 406 -12.10 -14.44 -19.27
C PHE A 406 -11.67 -15.88 -19.07
N LYS A 407 -10.42 -16.18 -19.40
CA LYS A 407 -9.84 -17.51 -19.22
C LYS A 407 -9.34 -17.70 -17.79
N ASN A 408 -8.68 -16.67 -17.26
CA ASN A 408 -8.12 -16.71 -15.92
C ASN A 408 -8.10 -15.31 -15.29
N VAL A 409 -8.31 -15.26 -13.97
CA VAL A 409 -8.14 -14.07 -13.15
C VAL A 409 -7.42 -14.52 -11.87
N VAL A 410 -6.11 -14.32 -11.82
CA VAL A 410 -5.29 -14.72 -10.69
C VAL A 410 -4.82 -13.47 -9.96
N ALA A 411 -4.93 -13.49 -8.64
CA ALA A 411 -4.41 -12.43 -7.80
C ALA A 411 -3.60 -13.04 -6.66
N TYR A 412 -2.38 -12.56 -6.47
CA TYR A 412 -1.47 -13.07 -5.45
C TYR A 412 -0.63 -11.95 -4.82
N HIS A 413 -0.24 -12.16 -3.58
CA HIS A 413 0.59 -11.25 -2.83
C HIS A 413 2.01 -11.22 -3.40
N THR A 414 2.55 -10.02 -3.55
CA THR A 414 3.98 -9.84 -3.79
C THR A 414 4.53 -8.84 -2.78
N GLY A 415 4.84 -9.35 -1.58
CA GLY A 415 5.06 -8.51 -0.40
C GLY A 415 3.73 -8.06 0.19
N ASP A 416 3.58 -6.76 0.49
CA ASP A 416 2.33 -6.24 1.03
C ASP A 416 1.28 -5.93 -0.05
N GLY A 417 1.74 -5.63 -1.27
CA GLY A 417 0.88 -5.35 -2.41
C GLY A 417 0.45 -6.61 -3.14
N ILE A 418 -0.57 -6.45 -4.00
CA ILE A 418 -1.17 -7.55 -4.76
C ILE A 418 -0.91 -7.35 -6.25
N TRP A 419 -0.51 -8.44 -6.89
CA TRP A 419 -0.34 -8.56 -8.33
C TRP A 419 -1.53 -9.29 -8.91
N VAL A 420 -2.01 -8.80 -10.05
CA VAL A 420 -3.17 -9.36 -10.73
C VAL A 420 -2.83 -9.70 -12.16
N GLU A 421 -3.24 -10.89 -12.59
CA GLU A 421 -3.09 -11.39 -13.94
C GLU A 421 -4.49 -11.66 -14.52
N TYR A 422 -4.81 -11.00 -15.63
CA TYR A 422 -6.02 -11.23 -16.41
C TYR A 422 -5.65 -11.86 -17.74
N ASP A 423 -6.28 -12.98 -18.06
CA ASP A 423 -6.26 -13.55 -19.40
C ASP A 423 -7.63 -13.33 -20.04
N ILE A 424 -7.71 -12.37 -20.97
CA ILE A 424 -8.95 -12.02 -21.67
C ILE A 424 -9.03 -12.70 -23.03
N LEU A 425 -10.23 -13.15 -23.39
CA LEU A 425 -10.50 -13.76 -24.69
C LEU A 425 -11.06 -12.73 -25.66
N MET A 426 -10.46 -12.65 -26.84
CA MET A 426 -10.90 -11.76 -27.92
C MET A 426 -10.94 -12.50 -29.25
N SER A 427 -11.79 -12.07 -30.18
CA SER A 427 -11.83 -12.64 -31.53
C SER A 427 -10.47 -12.57 -32.20
N GLY A 428 -10.06 -13.64 -32.89
CA GLY A 428 -8.84 -13.66 -33.70
C GLY A 428 -8.82 -12.64 -34.86
N GLU A 429 -9.98 -12.07 -35.21
CA GLU A 429 -10.09 -10.99 -36.20
C GLU A 429 -9.95 -9.59 -35.57
N THR A 430 -9.85 -9.51 -34.24
CA THR A 430 -9.67 -8.24 -33.53
C THR A 430 -8.34 -7.61 -33.94
N ARG A 431 -8.40 -6.36 -34.39
CA ARG A 431 -7.19 -5.60 -34.74
C ARG A 431 -6.34 -5.35 -33.49
N LEU A 432 -5.02 -5.42 -33.64
CA LEU A 432 -4.05 -5.25 -32.55
C LEU A 432 -4.28 -3.98 -31.72
N HIS A 433 -4.55 -2.85 -32.37
CA HIS A 433 -4.80 -1.60 -31.65
C HIS A 433 -6.04 -1.72 -30.73
N ARG A 434 -7.09 -2.42 -31.16
CA ARG A 434 -8.32 -2.60 -30.37
C ARG A 434 -8.10 -3.56 -29.19
N SER A 435 -7.35 -4.64 -29.40
CA SER A 435 -7.00 -5.55 -28.31
C SER A 435 -6.09 -4.87 -27.29
N HIS A 436 -5.14 -4.05 -27.76
CA HIS A 436 -4.30 -3.22 -26.90
C HIS A 436 -5.13 -2.21 -26.10
N ASP A 437 -6.00 -1.44 -26.74
CA ASP A 437 -6.83 -0.42 -26.07
C ASP A 437 -7.68 -1.04 -24.94
N VAL A 438 -8.28 -2.22 -25.19
CA VAL A 438 -9.07 -2.95 -24.18
C VAL A 438 -8.19 -3.44 -23.03
N ALA A 439 -7.07 -4.09 -23.35
CA ALA A 439 -6.19 -4.68 -22.36
C ALA A 439 -5.54 -3.62 -21.46
N GLU A 440 -5.03 -2.54 -22.06
CA GLU A 440 -4.39 -1.44 -21.35
C GLU A 440 -5.41 -0.67 -20.49
N THR A 441 -6.64 -0.46 -21.00
CA THR A 441 -7.72 0.15 -20.19
C THR A 441 -8.07 -0.70 -18.98
N LEU A 442 -8.17 -2.02 -19.14
CA LEU A 442 -8.40 -2.93 -18.01
C LEU A 442 -7.23 -2.89 -17.01
N GLN A 443 -5.99 -2.83 -17.51
CA GLN A 443 -4.79 -2.74 -16.67
C GLN A 443 -4.82 -1.47 -15.82
N TYR A 444 -5.01 -0.29 -16.41
CA TYR A 444 -5.09 0.98 -15.67
C TYR A 444 -6.25 1.01 -14.68
N CYS A 445 -7.43 0.49 -15.05
CA CYS A 445 -8.56 0.41 -14.12
C CYS A 445 -8.24 -0.52 -12.94
N CYS A 446 -7.54 -1.63 -13.17
CA CYS A 446 -7.15 -2.55 -12.11
C CYS A 446 -6.10 -1.91 -11.18
N GLU A 447 -5.08 -1.25 -11.72
CA GLU A 447 -4.02 -0.57 -10.94
C GLU A 447 -4.51 0.67 -10.17
N CYS A 448 -5.71 1.15 -10.49
CA CYS A 448 -6.38 2.20 -9.71
C CYS A 448 -6.98 1.69 -8.39
N LEU A 449 -7.21 0.38 -8.25
CA LEU A 449 -7.69 -0.21 -7.00
C LEU A 449 -6.62 -0.04 -5.90
N ASP A 450 -7.05 0.30 -4.69
CA ASP A 450 -6.13 0.56 -3.57
C ASP A 450 -5.26 -0.64 -3.22
N GLU A 451 -5.80 -1.85 -3.42
CA GLU A 451 -5.15 -3.11 -3.08
C GLU A 451 -4.16 -3.59 -4.14
N VAL A 452 -4.30 -3.15 -5.39
CA VAL A 452 -3.54 -3.65 -6.53
C VAL A 452 -2.33 -2.77 -6.78
N ASP A 453 -1.14 -3.37 -6.68
CA ASP A 453 0.12 -2.68 -6.96
C ASP A 453 0.47 -2.71 -8.46
N ARG A 454 0.06 -3.78 -9.15
CA ARG A 454 0.31 -3.96 -10.59
C ARG A 454 -0.66 -4.97 -11.19
N ALA A 455 -1.05 -4.73 -12.44
CA ALA A 455 -1.82 -5.67 -13.23
C ALA A 455 -1.07 -6.06 -14.51
N PHE A 456 -1.28 -7.30 -14.95
CA PHE A 456 -0.85 -7.80 -16.24
C PHE A 456 -2.08 -8.32 -16.97
N VAL A 457 -2.29 -7.82 -18.18
CA VAL A 457 -3.43 -8.23 -19.00
C VAL A 457 -2.92 -8.87 -20.28
N THR A 458 -3.15 -10.17 -20.42
CA THR A 458 -2.83 -10.94 -21.62
C THR A 458 -4.08 -11.12 -22.46
N THR A 459 -3.95 -10.97 -23.79
CA THR A 459 -5.05 -11.21 -24.73
C THR A 459 -4.84 -12.52 -25.47
N ASP A 460 -5.74 -13.47 -25.26
CA ASP A 460 -5.78 -14.76 -25.95
C ASP A 460 -6.88 -14.76 -27.00
N TYR A 461 -6.62 -15.36 -28.16
CA TYR A 461 -7.66 -15.58 -29.20
C TYR A 461 -8.28 -16.98 -29.15
N ALA A 462 -7.75 -17.86 -28.30
CA ALA A 462 -8.17 -19.24 -28.17
C ALA A 462 -8.38 -19.60 -26.69
N ALA A 463 -9.53 -20.21 -26.38
CA ALA A 463 -9.85 -20.64 -25.01
C ALA A 463 -8.86 -21.70 -24.48
N VAL A 464 -8.28 -22.50 -25.38
CA VAL A 464 -7.30 -23.54 -25.06
C VAL A 464 -6.01 -23.25 -25.82
N GLY A 465 -4.90 -23.16 -25.10
CA GLY A 465 -3.56 -22.91 -25.66
C GLY A 465 -2.54 -23.95 -25.17
N PRO A 466 -1.28 -23.86 -25.62
CA PRO A 466 -0.22 -24.74 -25.14
C PRO A 466 -0.02 -24.56 -23.62
N SER A 467 -0.26 -25.62 -22.85
CA SER A 467 -0.30 -25.62 -21.38
C SER A 467 1.07 -25.52 -20.69
N GLY A 468 2.16 -25.48 -21.46
CA GLY A 468 3.53 -25.63 -20.94
C GLY A 468 3.91 -24.58 -19.89
N HIS A 469 3.57 -23.30 -20.09
CA HIS A 469 3.96 -22.23 -19.16
C HIS A 469 3.17 -22.25 -17.83
N VAL A 470 1.95 -22.79 -17.82
CA VAL A 470 1.12 -22.89 -16.61
C VAL A 470 1.50 -24.14 -15.80
N GLN A 471 1.78 -25.25 -16.47
CA GLN A 471 2.16 -26.52 -15.82
C GLN A 471 3.57 -26.51 -15.22
N ASP A 472 4.52 -25.75 -15.79
CA ASP A 472 5.88 -25.68 -15.24
C ASP A 472 5.93 -24.88 -13.92
N ALA A 473 5.02 -23.92 -13.72
CA ALA A 473 4.95 -23.12 -12.49
C ALA A 473 4.34 -23.89 -11.29
N GLU A 474 3.50 -24.90 -11.53
CA GLU A 474 2.87 -25.72 -10.50
C GLU A 474 3.76 -26.91 -10.04
N ASN A 475 4.82 -27.23 -10.79
CA ASN A 475 5.68 -28.40 -10.57
C ASN A 475 7.02 -28.08 -9.84
N ILE A 476 7.22 -26.84 -9.38
CA ILE A 476 8.42 -26.39 -8.64
C ILE A 476 8.00 -25.96 -7.24
#